data_AF-A0A2E2UPJ6-F1
#
_entry.id   AF-A0A2E2UPJ6-F1
#
_cell.length_a   1.000
_cell.length_b   1.000
_cell.length_c   1.000
_cell.angle_alpha   90.00
_cell.angle_beta   90.00
_cell.angle_gamma   90.00
#
_symmetry.space_group_name_H-M   'P 1'
#
loop_
_entity.id
_entity.type
_entity.pdbx_description
1 polymer ?
#
loop_
_entity_poly.entity_id
_entity_poly.type
_entity_poly.pdbx_seq_one_letter_code
_entity_poly.pdbx_strand_id
1 'polypeptide(L)'
;MNRPKTAPQGLIIGVFLVLTAFVAAVAPLPIMYRSLGIVAASYLAFGVSGLPYAFFAAIVAPPIGLISADIDWVIMLPIVLSSNLLALLGLELTWRYPAILISPILLIIPQLFVMQASKQQLFKVNLPWEADSSTWIALHATVAITGVLLAIILQSRRNKNP
;
A
#
# COMPACT_ATOMS: atom_id res chain seq x y z
N MET A 1 35.40 20.92 -13.91
CA MET A 1 34.29 20.73 -12.96
C MET A 1 33.34 19.69 -13.54
N ASN A 2 33.46 18.43 -13.11
CA ASN A 2 32.61 17.35 -13.61
C ASN A 2 31.18 17.57 -13.09
N ARG A 3 30.20 17.74 -14.00
CA ARG A 3 28.79 17.73 -13.61
C ARG A 3 28.48 16.35 -13.02
N PRO A 4 27.84 16.25 -11.84
CA PRO A 4 27.39 14.96 -11.34
C PRO A 4 26.44 14.33 -12.37
N LYS A 5 26.62 13.04 -12.67
CA LYS A 5 25.68 12.29 -13.51
C LYS A 5 24.31 12.43 -12.88
N THR A 6 23.32 12.88 -13.66
CA THR A 6 21.94 13.03 -13.21
C THR A 6 21.47 11.71 -12.60
N ALA A 7 20.92 11.75 -11.38
CA ALA A 7 20.32 10.57 -10.78
C ALA A 7 19.26 9.99 -11.73
N PRO A 8 19.13 8.66 -11.83
CA PRO A 8 18.10 8.06 -12.67
C PRO A 8 16.73 8.56 -12.19
N GLN A 9 15.91 9.08 -13.09
CA GLN A 9 14.61 9.69 -12.78
C GLN A 9 13.71 8.77 -11.91
N GLY A 10 13.80 7.45 -12.12
CA GLY A 10 13.08 6.47 -11.30
C GLY A 10 13.50 6.46 -9.82
N LEU A 11 14.76 6.75 -9.49
CA LEU A 11 15.19 6.87 -8.09
C LEU A 11 14.50 8.06 -7.41
N ILE A 12 14.47 9.22 -8.09
CA ILE A 12 13.87 10.43 -7.54
C ILE A 12 12.37 10.22 -7.30
N ILE A 13 11.67 9.64 -8.29
CA ILE A 13 10.23 9.36 -8.16
C ILE A 13 9.97 8.31 -7.08
N GLY A 14 10.81 7.27 -6.98
CA GLY A 14 10.69 6.22 -5.98
C GLY A 14 10.82 6.77 -4.56
N VAL A 15 11.86 7.57 -4.30
CA VAL A 15 12.04 8.25 -3.01
C VAL A 15 10.86 9.16 -2.71
N PHE A 16 10.40 9.95 -3.70
CA PHE A 16 9.24 10.83 -3.52
C PHE A 16 7.97 10.05 -3.13
N LEU A 17 7.71 8.91 -3.77
CA LEU A 17 6.54 8.07 -3.47
C LEU A 17 6.64 7.40 -2.10
N VAL A 18 7.83 6.97 -1.67
CA VAL A 18 8.08 6.51 -0.29
C VAL A 18 7.75 7.63 0.70
N LEU A 19 8.25 8.84 0.48
CA LEU A 19 7.97 9.99 1.35
C LEU A 19 6.48 10.33 1.34
N THR A 20 5.80 10.19 0.21
CA THR A 20 4.35 10.36 0.10
C THR A 20 3.60 9.34 0.97
N ALA A 21 4.05 8.08 1.00
CA ALA A 21 3.49 7.06 1.89
C ALA A 21 3.71 7.45 3.37
N PHE A 22 4.87 8.00 3.72
CA PHE A 22 5.15 8.46 5.09
C PHE A 22 4.24 9.62 5.48
N VAL A 23 4.07 10.60 4.60
CA VAL A 23 3.15 11.73 4.81
C VAL A 23 1.72 11.22 4.97
N ALA A 24 1.26 10.32 4.10
CA ALA A 24 -0.06 9.70 4.23
C ALA A 24 -0.22 8.97 5.58
N ALA A 25 0.82 8.30 6.06
CA ALA A 25 0.79 7.59 7.33
C ALA A 25 0.63 8.53 8.54
N VAL A 26 1.22 9.73 8.53
CA VAL A 26 1.21 10.66 9.69
C VAL A 26 0.21 11.80 9.56
N ALA A 27 -0.34 12.03 8.38
CA ALA A 27 -1.25 13.14 8.13
C ALA A 27 -2.48 13.07 9.05
N PRO A 28 -3.02 14.22 9.49
CA PRO A 28 -4.24 14.31 10.30
C PRO A 28 -5.48 14.09 9.43
N LEU A 29 -5.52 12.94 8.76
CA LEU A 29 -6.61 12.50 7.90
C LEU A 29 -7.33 11.31 8.55
N PRO A 30 -8.60 11.08 8.21
CA PRO A 30 -9.29 9.85 8.57
C PRO A 30 -8.46 8.61 8.21
N ILE A 31 -8.50 7.59 9.08
CA ILE A 31 -7.66 6.39 9.01
C ILE A 31 -7.75 5.66 7.66
N MET A 32 -8.93 5.71 7.03
CA MET A 32 -9.17 5.26 5.66
C MET A 32 -8.18 5.88 4.66
N TYR A 33 -8.10 7.20 4.63
CA TYR A 33 -7.28 7.91 3.64
C TYR A 33 -5.78 7.74 3.91
N ARG A 34 -5.39 7.64 5.19
CA ARG A 34 -4.01 7.32 5.57
C ARG A 34 -3.59 5.96 5.00
N SER A 35 -4.40 4.92 5.24
CA SER A 35 -4.15 3.56 4.73
C SER A 35 -4.15 3.51 3.20
N LEU A 36 -5.17 4.08 2.55
CA LEU A 36 -5.25 4.11 1.09
C LEU A 36 -4.08 4.86 0.45
N GLY A 37 -3.60 5.94 1.08
CA GLY A 37 -2.43 6.69 0.62
C GLY A 37 -1.15 5.85 0.63
N ILE A 38 -0.94 5.04 1.68
CA ILE A 38 0.20 4.10 1.75
C ILE A 38 0.10 3.06 0.63
N VAL A 39 -1.07 2.44 0.46
CA VAL A 39 -1.31 1.41 -0.56
C VAL A 39 -1.07 1.99 -1.96
N ALA A 40 -1.70 3.13 -2.27
CA ALA A 40 -1.56 3.80 -3.56
C ALA A 40 -0.11 4.17 -3.87
N ALA A 41 0.59 4.79 -2.90
CA ALA A 41 1.99 5.15 -3.06
C ALA A 41 2.88 3.92 -3.28
N SER A 42 2.60 2.81 -2.62
CA SER A 42 3.35 1.55 -2.78
C SER A 42 3.19 0.95 -4.18
N TYR A 43 1.96 0.90 -4.73
CA TYR A 43 1.74 0.44 -6.10
C TYR A 43 2.36 1.37 -7.15
N LEU A 44 2.27 2.69 -6.95
CA LEU A 44 2.92 3.64 -7.86
C LEU A 44 4.45 3.52 -7.79
N ALA A 45 5.01 3.34 -6.59
CA ALA A 45 6.44 3.13 -6.40
C ALA A 45 6.90 1.88 -7.14
N PHE A 46 6.13 0.79 -7.06
CA PHE A 46 6.36 -0.42 -7.83
C PHE A 46 6.37 -0.11 -9.34
N GLY A 47 5.34 0.55 -9.85
CA GLY A 47 5.16 0.79 -11.30
C GLY A 47 6.24 1.69 -11.93
N VAL A 48 6.75 2.66 -11.18
CA VAL A 48 7.73 3.64 -11.70
C VAL A 48 9.16 3.27 -11.36
N SER A 49 9.38 2.77 -10.14
CA SER A 49 10.71 2.68 -9.52
C SER A 49 11.10 1.26 -9.13
N GLY A 50 10.16 0.32 -9.23
CA GLY A 50 10.35 -1.09 -8.97
C GLY A 50 10.09 -1.50 -7.52
N LEU A 51 10.26 -2.80 -7.30
CA LEU A 51 9.90 -3.52 -6.09
C LEU A 51 10.56 -2.99 -4.79
N PRO A 52 11.86 -2.59 -4.76
CA PRO A 52 12.47 -2.13 -3.51
C PRO A 52 11.77 -0.93 -2.88
N TYR A 53 11.35 0.04 -3.69
CA TYR A 53 10.65 1.24 -3.19
C TYR A 53 9.24 0.92 -2.72
N ALA A 54 8.56 0.00 -3.41
CA ALA A 54 7.23 -0.46 -3.02
C ALA A 54 7.27 -1.16 -1.67
N PHE A 55 8.19 -2.12 -1.47
CA PHE A 55 8.36 -2.79 -0.18
C PHE A 55 8.80 -1.82 0.92
N PHE A 56 9.70 -0.89 0.61
CA PHE A 56 10.14 0.08 1.60
C PHE A 56 8.99 0.99 2.06
N ALA A 57 8.14 1.46 1.14
CA ALA A 57 6.92 2.18 1.48
C ALA A 57 5.97 1.31 2.32
N ALA A 58 5.69 0.08 1.89
CA ALA A 58 4.78 -0.84 2.57
C ALA A 58 5.24 -1.27 3.98
N ILE A 59 6.55 -1.40 4.21
CA ILE A 59 7.13 -1.83 5.48
C ILE A 59 7.27 -0.66 6.45
N VAL A 60 7.77 0.48 5.96
CA VAL A 60 8.20 1.58 6.83
C VAL A 60 7.10 2.60 7.05
N ALA A 61 6.23 2.85 6.08
CA ALA A 61 5.16 3.83 6.25
C ALA A 61 4.19 3.48 7.39
N PRO A 62 3.73 2.22 7.56
CA PRO A 62 2.79 1.90 8.65
C PRO A 62 3.37 2.18 10.04
N PRO A 63 4.61 1.74 10.41
CA PRO A 63 5.23 2.11 11.68
C PRO A 63 5.43 3.62 11.86
N ILE A 64 5.76 4.35 10.79
CA ILE A 64 5.91 5.82 10.83
C ILE A 64 4.60 6.50 11.26
N GLY A 65 3.44 5.95 10.90
CA GLY A 65 2.15 6.47 11.33
C GLY A 65 1.93 6.46 12.85
N LEU A 66 2.71 5.70 13.63
CA LEU A 66 2.67 5.73 15.10
C LEU A 66 3.12 7.08 15.69
N ILE A 67 3.84 7.90 14.91
CA ILE A 67 4.23 9.26 15.32
C ILE A 67 3.01 10.13 15.63
N SER A 68 1.85 9.85 15.03
CA SER A 68 0.61 10.59 15.32
C SER A 68 0.01 10.23 16.69
N ALA A 69 0.56 9.26 17.42
CA ALA A 69 0.07 8.77 18.72
C ALA A 69 -1.42 8.39 18.72
N ASP A 70 -1.92 7.93 17.58
CA ASP A 70 -3.32 7.56 17.36
C ASP A 70 -3.54 6.09 17.72
N ILE A 71 -4.40 5.82 18.70
CA ILE A 71 -4.70 4.46 19.18
C ILE A 71 -5.33 3.60 18.09
N ASP A 72 -6.15 4.19 17.22
CA ASP A 72 -6.77 3.48 16.11
C ASP A 72 -5.70 3.01 15.12
N TRP A 73 -4.65 3.81 14.92
CA TRP A 73 -3.51 3.41 14.08
C TRP A 73 -2.72 2.25 14.68
N VAL A 74 -2.57 2.19 16.01
CA VAL A 74 -1.92 1.06 16.70
C VAL A 74 -2.66 -0.25 16.43
N ILE A 75 -3.99 -0.23 16.53
CA ILE A 75 -4.85 -1.39 16.21
C ILE A 75 -4.70 -1.77 14.73
N MET A 76 -4.63 -0.78 13.86
CA MET A 76 -4.53 -0.99 12.41
C MET A 76 -3.16 -1.45 11.93
N LEU A 77 -2.08 -1.15 12.65
CA LEU A 77 -0.71 -1.42 12.25
C LEU A 77 -0.47 -2.87 11.74
N PRO A 78 -0.81 -3.94 12.50
CA PRO A 78 -0.61 -5.30 12.02
C PRO A 78 -1.45 -5.62 10.78
N ILE A 79 -2.65 -5.04 10.66
CA ILE A 79 -3.55 -5.24 9.53
C ILE A 79 -2.96 -4.58 8.28
N VAL A 80 -2.64 -3.29 8.36
CA VAL A 80 -2.08 -2.50 7.25
C VAL A 80 -0.75 -3.10 6.78
N LEU A 81 0.12 -3.49 7.71
CA LEU A 81 1.41 -4.07 7.38
C LEU A 81 1.26 -5.42 6.67
N SER A 82 0.50 -6.36 7.25
CA SER A 82 0.28 -7.68 6.65
C SER A 82 -0.44 -7.62 5.31
N SER A 83 -1.48 -6.77 5.19
CA SER A 83 -2.19 -6.50 3.95
C SER A 83 -1.25 -5.99 2.85
N ASN A 84 -0.48 -4.93 3.11
CA ASN A 84 0.42 -4.36 2.10
C ASN A 84 1.51 -5.36 1.68
N LEU A 85 2.08 -6.09 2.64
CA LEU A 85 3.11 -7.09 2.35
C LEU A 85 2.57 -8.24 1.49
N LEU A 86 1.42 -8.81 1.85
CA LEU A 86 0.79 -9.87 1.07
C LEU A 86 0.38 -9.37 -0.32
N ALA A 87 -0.12 -8.14 -0.42
CA ALA A 87 -0.47 -7.53 -1.69
C ALA A 87 0.76 -7.41 -2.62
N LEU A 88 1.89 -6.92 -2.09
CA LEU A 88 3.14 -6.78 -2.86
C LEU A 88 3.77 -8.14 -3.22
N LEU A 89 3.70 -9.12 -2.32
CA LEU A 89 4.11 -10.50 -2.63
C LEU A 89 3.23 -11.09 -3.75
N GLY A 90 1.92 -10.89 -3.68
CA GLY A 90 1.00 -11.26 -4.76
C GLY A 90 1.36 -10.60 -6.09
N LEU A 91 1.65 -9.29 -6.04
CA LEU A 91 2.03 -8.50 -7.20
C LEU A 91 3.32 -9.03 -7.84
N GLU A 92 4.32 -9.35 -7.03
CA GLU A 92 5.62 -9.86 -7.47
C GLU A 92 5.50 -11.28 -8.06
N LEU A 93 4.88 -12.20 -7.33
CA LEU A 93 4.78 -13.60 -7.71
C LEU A 93 3.91 -13.83 -8.96
N THR A 94 2.96 -12.93 -9.21
CA THR A 94 1.94 -13.11 -10.25
C THR A 94 1.91 -11.96 -11.26
N TRP A 95 3.05 -11.26 -11.38
CA TRP A 95 3.21 -10.05 -12.17
C TRP A 95 2.58 -10.15 -13.56
N ARG A 96 1.97 -9.03 -14.01
CA ARG A 96 1.11 -8.85 -15.20
C ARG A 96 -0.38 -9.07 -14.90
N TYR A 97 -1.10 -9.75 -15.79
CA TYR A 97 -2.57 -9.85 -15.72
C TYR A 97 -3.10 -10.61 -14.49
N PRO A 98 -2.48 -11.73 -14.03
CA PRO A 98 -2.96 -12.41 -12.84
C PRO A 98 -2.91 -11.54 -11.57
N ALA A 99 -1.91 -10.66 -11.47
CA ALA A 99 -1.78 -9.73 -10.34
C ALA A 99 -2.98 -8.78 -10.19
N ILE A 100 -3.77 -8.53 -11.25
CA ILE A 100 -4.99 -7.69 -11.19
C ILE A 100 -6.00 -8.29 -10.21
N LEU A 101 -6.01 -9.62 -10.04
CA LEU A 101 -6.89 -10.29 -9.10
C LEU A 101 -6.13 -10.69 -7.83
N ILE A 102 -4.96 -11.29 -7.96
CA ILE A 102 -4.26 -11.92 -6.83
C ILE A 102 -3.78 -10.88 -5.82
N SER A 103 -3.23 -9.76 -6.29
CA SER A 103 -2.71 -8.72 -5.40
C SER A 103 -3.82 -8.03 -4.57
N PRO A 104 -4.95 -7.58 -5.16
CA PRO A 104 -6.08 -7.06 -4.38
C PRO A 104 -6.71 -8.08 -3.43
N ILE A 105 -6.84 -9.34 -3.82
CA ILE A 105 -7.35 -10.39 -2.93
C ILE A 105 -6.45 -10.54 -1.71
N LEU A 106 -5.12 -10.64 -1.93
CA LEU A 106 -4.14 -10.75 -0.85
C LEU A 106 -4.08 -9.49 0.03
N LEU A 107 -4.37 -8.30 -0.52
CA LEU A 107 -4.51 -7.07 0.26
C LEU A 107 -5.67 -7.17 1.27
N ILE A 108 -6.81 -7.73 0.85
CA ILE A 108 -8.07 -7.72 1.61
C ILE A 108 -8.15 -8.87 2.62
N ILE A 109 -7.49 -10.00 2.36
CA ILE A 109 -7.57 -11.20 3.22
C ILE A 109 -7.30 -10.91 4.71
N PRO A 110 -6.21 -10.21 5.11
CA PRO A 110 -5.98 -9.91 6.52
C PRO A 110 -7.10 -9.07 7.14
N GLN A 111 -7.69 -8.16 6.36
CA GLN A 111 -8.79 -7.30 6.81
C GLN A 111 -10.05 -8.13 7.07
N LEU A 112 -10.41 -9.02 6.13
CA LEU A 112 -11.54 -9.95 6.30
C LEU A 112 -11.32 -10.91 7.47
N PHE A 113 -10.10 -11.43 7.61
CA PHE A 113 -9.75 -12.31 8.71
C PHE A 113 -9.95 -11.61 10.05
N VAL A 114 -9.41 -10.40 10.22
CA VAL A 114 -9.54 -9.67 11.48
C VAL A 114 -10.99 -9.24 11.75
N MET A 115 -11.74 -8.83 10.73
CA MET A 115 -13.18 -8.54 10.84
C MET A 115 -13.99 -9.75 11.32
N GLN A 116 -13.61 -10.95 10.91
CA GLN A 116 -14.28 -12.17 11.34
C GLN A 116 -13.80 -12.63 12.72
N ALA A 117 -12.50 -12.51 12.99
CA ALA A 117 -11.90 -12.86 14.27
C ALA A 117 -12.39 -11.96 15.41
N SER A 118 -12.58 -10.65 15.15
CA SER A 118 -13.02 -9.68 16.16
C SER A 118 -14.41 -9.95 16.73
N LYS A 119 -15.22 -10.76 16.04
CA LYS A 119 -16.53 -11.23 16.52
C LYS A 119 -16.42 -12.32 17.60
N GLN A 120 -15.25 -12.94 17.75
CA GLN A 120 -15.00 -13.99 18.75
C GLN A 120 -14.57 -13.37 20.07
N GLN A 121 -15.06 -13.88 21.20
CA GLN A 121 -14.78 -13.33 22.53
C GLN A 121 -13.28 -13.22 22.83
N LEU A 122 -12.47 -14.20 22.40
CA LEU A 122 -11.02 -14.24 22.64
C LEU A 122 -10.22 -13.19 21.85
N PHE A 123 -10.79 -12.66 20.77
CA PHE A 123 -10.11 -11.72 19.85
C PHE A 123 -10.87 -10.41 19.70
N LYS A 124 -11.74 -10.09 20.66
CA LYS A 124 -12.59 -8.91 20.58
C LYS A 124 -11.74 -7.64 20.58
N VAL A 125 -11.75 -6.96 19.44
CA VAL A 125 -11.06 -5.69 19.22
C VAL A 125 -12.04 -4.77 18.48
N ASN A 126 -12.14 -3.52 18.93
CA ASN A 126 -12.96 -2.52 18.25
C ASN A 126 -12.19 -2.06 17.00
N LEU A 127 -12.70 -2.40 15.82
CA LEU A 127 -12.05 -2.02 14.57
C LEU A 127 -12.49 -0.58 14.19
N PRO A 128 -11.54 0.35 13.95
CA PRO A 128 -11.87 1.75 13.64
C PRO A 128 -12.75 1.95 12.39
N TRP A 129 -12.85 0.92 11.55
CA TRP A 129 -13.58 0.92 10.27
C TRP A 129 -14.77 -0.04 10.25
N GLU A 130 -15.16 -0.62 11.39
CA GLU A 130 -16.21 -1.66 11.46
C GLU A 130 -17.54 -1.20 10.88
N ALA A 131 -17.97 0.02 11.23
CA ALA A 131 -19.23 0.61 10.78
C ALA A 131 -19.31 0.74 9.25
N ASP A 132 -18.18 1.01 8.59
CA ASP A 132 -18.07 1.23 7.16
C ASP A 132 -17.23 0.13 6.48
N SER A 133 -17.29 -1.10 7.00
CA SER A 133 -16.43 -2.21 6.58
C SER A 133 -16.52 -2.53 5.08
N SER A 134 -17.71 -2.44 4.49
CA SER A 134 -17.90 -2.64 3.05
C SER A 134 -17.18 -1.58 2.22
N THR A 135 -17.30 -0.31 2.60
CA THR A 135 -16.60 0.82 1.97
C THR A 135 -15.10 0.69 2.13
N TRP A 136 -14.63 0.30 3.33
CA TRP A 136 -13.22 0.03 3.60
C TRP A 136 -12.64 -0.99 2.63
N ILE A 137 -13.27 -2.16 2.54
CA ILE A 137 -12.82 -3.25 1.68
C ILE A 137 -12.87 -2.84 0.21
N ALA A 138 -13.98 -2.24 -0.24
CA ALA A 138 -14.18 -1.86 -1.62
C ALA A 138 -13.15 -0.82 -2.11
N LEU A 139 -12.82 0.18 -1.27
CA LEU A 139 -11.83 1.19 -1.62
C LEU A 139 -10.41 0.60 -1.69
N HIS A 140 -10.03 -0.25 -0.74
CA HIS A 140 -8.72 -0.92 -0.77
C HIS A 140 -8.59 -1.83 -2.00
N ALA A 141 -9.64 -2.60 -2.32
CA ALA A 141 -9.72 -3.41 -3.53
C ALA A 141 -9.52 -2.55 -4.78
N THR A 142 -10.25 -1.45 -4.87
CA THR A 142 -10.24 -0.54 -6.03
C THR A 142 -8.86 0.09 -6.19
N VAL A 143 -8.28 0.63 -5.12
CA VAL A 143 -6.93 1.22 -5.16
C VAL A 143 -5.89 0.18 -5.60
N ALA A 144 -5.99 -1.06 -5.11
CA ALA A 144 -5.09 -2.13 -5.54
C ALA A 144 -5.25 -2.47 -7.03
N ILE A 145 -6.48 -2.67 -7.50
CA ILE A 145 -6.77 -2.95 -8.91
C ILE A 145 -6.22 -1.83 -9.80
N THR A 146 -6.55 -0.57 -9.46
CA THR A 146 -6.06 0.60 -10.20
C THR A 146 -4.53 0.69 -10.15
N GLY A 147 -3.91 0.43 -9.00
CA GLY A 147 -2.47 0.41 -8.83
C GLY A 147 -1.77 -0.60 -9.74
N VAL A 148 -2.28 -1.83 -9.80
CA VAL A 148 -1.75 -2.88 -10.70
C VAL A 148 -1.92 -2.47 -12.17
N LEU A 149 -3.10 -2.01 -12.56
CA LEU A 149 -3.37 -1.57 -13.94
C LEU A 149 -2.42 -0.43 -14.36
N LEU A 150 -2.23 0.57 -13.50
CA LEU A 150 -1.31 1.67 -13.76
C LEU A 150 0.13 1.17 -13.89
N ALA A 151 0.58 0.26 -13.03
CA ALA A 151 1.92 -0.31 -13.11
C ALA A 151 2.15 -1.06 -14.44
N ILE A 152 1.16 -1.82 -14.92
CA ILE A 152 1.21 -2.50 -16.23
C ILE A 152 1.30 -1.48 -17.37
N ILE A 153 0.49 -0.42 -17.32
CA ILE A 153 0.48 0.65 -18.35
C ILE A 153 1.83 1.37 -18.39
N LEU A 154 2.37 1.74 -17.24
CA LEU A 154 3.65 2.46 -17.12
C LEU A 154 4.81 1.61 -17.64
N GLN A 155 4.86 0.31 -17.27
CA GLN A 155 5.86 -0.61 -17.81
C GLN A 155 5.73 -0.73 -19.34
N SER A 156 4.51 -0.87 -19.84
CA SER A 156 4.25 -0.98 -21.28
C SER A 156 4.70 0.26 -22.06
N ARG A 157 4.57 1.46 -21.48
CA ARG A 157 5.06 2.71 -22.08
C ARG A 157 6.57 2.80 -22.08
N ARG A 158 7.23 2.39 -20.99
CA ARG A 158 8.70 2.39 -20.90
C ARG A 158 9.34 1.47 -21.94
N ASN A 159 8.75 0.30 -22.18
CA ASN A 159 9.25 -0.64 -23.18
C ASN A 159 9.10 -0.14 -24.63
N LYS A 160 8.19 0.83 -24.88
CA LYS A 160 8.00 1.44 -26.21
C LYS A 160 8.93 2.63 -26.47
N ASN A 161 9.42 3.29 -25.42
CA ASN A 161 10.29 4.47 -25.49
C ASN A 161 11.60 4.20 -24.69
N PRO A 162 12.53 3.39 -25.23
CA PRO A 162 13.78 3.02 -24.55
C PRO A 162 14.77 4.18 -24.37
#